data_AF-A0A0D1W9K7-F1
#
_entry.id   AF-A0A0D1W9K7-F1
#
_cell.length_a   1.000
_cell.length_b   1.000
_cell.length_c   1.000
_cell.angle_alpha   90.00
_cell.angle_beta   90.00
_cell.angle_gamma   90.00
#
_symmetry.space_group_name_H-M   'P 1'
#
loop_
_entity.id
_entity.type
_entity.pdbx_description
1 polymer ?
#
loop_
_entity_poly.entity_id
_entity_poly.type
_entity_poly.pdbx_seq_one_letter_code
_entity_poly.pdbx_strand_id
1 'polypeptide(L)'
;MRTVKLARAIDNEESRQLAEWLEKYIFPNDFLEDKYFESYTVLYSADLKRYFTLFQSIVHNPKPATFSPEDVNDALLKACNILNVNEGCRYFNVNVHDNIARTIDSIGKYSLKRHDTPALFPLYYLLTENRAKEGGTSYTGLIGKNKDWMITIEFENEIVFKVHGSKKFCDVVKQFLLEHG
;
A
#
# COMPACT_ATOMS: atom_id res chain seq x y z
N MET A 1 -13.26 20.21 -14.07
CA MET A 1 -12.57 19.25 -13.18
C MET A 1 -13.47 19.04 -11.96
N ARG A 2 -14.09 17.87 -11.82
CA ARG A 2 -14.90 17.55 -10.63
C ARG A 2 -13.94 17.14 -9.51
N THR A 3 -13.87 17.95 -8.47
CA THR A 3 -13.16 17.61 -7.23
C THR A 3 -13.86 16.40 -6.61
N VAL A 4 -13.21 15.24 -6.64
CA VAL A 4 -13.66 14.07 -5.89
C VAL A 4 -13.52 14.45 -4.42
N LYS A 5 -14.65 14.77 -3.78
CA LYS A 5 -14.72 15.02 -2.36
C LYS A 5 -14.46 13.68 -1.68
N LEU A 6 -13.20 13.40 -1.36
CA LEU A 6 -12.88 12.21 -0.58
C LEU A 6 -13.59 12.35 0.76
N ALA A 7 -14.40 11.34 1.04
CA ALA A 7 -15.06 11.21 2.32
C ALA A 7 -13.96 11.31 3.37
N ARG A 8 -14.06 12.30 4.26
CA ARG A 8 -13.39 12.26 5.57
C ARG A 8 -13.48 10.83 6.07
N ALA A 9 -12.36 10.28 6.56
CA ALA A 9 -12.26 8.93 7.12
C ALA A 9 -13.63 8.53 7.66
N ILE A 10 -14.29 7.57 6.99
CA ILE A 10 -15.69 7.30 7.28
C ILE A 10 -15.69 6.78 8.71
N ASP A 11 -16.06 7.64 9.66
CA ASP A 11 -16.18 7.34 11.08
C ASP A 11 -17.37 6.40 11.25
N ASN A 12 -17.11 5.14 10.88
CA ASN A 12 -18.01 4.04 11.01
C ASN A 12 -17.26 2.92 11.71
N GLU A 13 -18.04 2.05 12.34
CA GLU A 13 -17.55 0.94 13.15
C GLU A 13 -16.52 0.07 12.43
N GLU A 14 -16.70 -0.19 11.14
CA GLU A 14 -15.78 -1.04 10.38
C GLU A 14 -14.41 -0.39 10.16
N SER A 15 -14.36 0.94 10.00
CA SER A 15 -13.10 1.68 9.87
C SER A 15 -12.35 1.69 11.19
N ARG A 16 -13.05 1.88 12.32
CA ARG A 16 -12.47 1.83 13.67
C ARG A 16 -11.90 0.45 13.99
N GLN A 17 -12.68 -0.61 13.73
CA GLN A 17 -12.22 -1.99 13.91
C GLN A 17 -11.00 -2.33 13.05
N LEU A 18 -10.92 -1.76 11.85
CA LEU A 18 -9.73 -1.94 11.02
C LEU A 18 -8.53 -1.19 11.60
N ALA A 19 -8.70 0.05 12.05
CA ALA A 19 -7.62 0.82 12.67
C ALA A 19 -7.07 0.10 13.91
N GLU A 20 -7.93 -0.32 14.84
CA GLU A 20 -7.55 -1.11 16.02
C GLU A 20 -6.82 -2.41 15.66
N TRP A 21 -7.24 -3.07 14.57
CA TRP A 21 -6.57 -4.26 14.08
C TRP A 21 -5.20 -3.96 13.49
N LEU A 22 -5.06 -2.89 12.70
CA LEU A 22 -3.78 -2.45 12.14
C LEU A 22 -2.80 -2.11 13.25
N GLU A 23 -3.22 -1.35 14.26
CA GLU A 23 -2.41 -1.00 15.44
C GLU A 23 -1.93 -2.26 16.17
N LYS A 24 -2.84 -3.22 16.39
CA LYS A 24 -2.51 -4.41 17.19
C LYS A 24 -1.63 -5.42 16.48
N TYR A 25 -1.80 -5.60 15.16
CA TYR A 25 -1.21 -6.75 14.45
C TYR A 25 -0.18 -6.36 13.39
N ILE A 26 -0.32 -5.20 12.78
CA ILE A 26 0.55 -4.76 11.67
C ILE A 26 1.52 -3.68 12.13
N PHE A 27 1.13 -2.80 13.06
CA PHE A 27 1.94 -1.72 13.61
C PHE A 27 2.04 -1.71 15.14
N PRO A 28 2.28 -2.85 15.84
CA PRO A 28 2.29 -2.91 17.30
C PRO A 28 3.46 -2.19 17.97
N ASN A 29 4.55 -1.94 17.24
CA ASN A 29 5.78 -1.32 17.73
C ASN A 29 6.14 -0.09 16.90
N ASP A 30 5.16 0.55 16.28
CA ASP A 30 5.36 1.78 15.52
C ASP A 30 6.21 1.59 14.25
N PHE A 31 6.18 0.41 13.65
CA PHE A 31 6.70 0.12 12.31
C PHE A 31 5.93 -1.05 11.70
N LEU A 32 6.06 -1.25 10.38
CA LEU A 32 5.42 -2.36 9.68
C LEU A 32 6.03 -3.70 10.14
N GLU A 33 5.21 -4.54 10.77
CA GLU A 33 5.60 -5.87 11.23
C GLU A 33 5.23 -6.93 10.18
N ASP A 34 6.22 -7.32 9.37
CA ASP A 34 6.05 -8.28 8.27
C ASP A 34 5.67 -9.70 8.73
N LYS A 35 5.76 -10.01 10.03
CA LYS A 35 5.54 -11.34 10.61
C LYS A 35 4.07 -11.77 10.71
N TYR A 36 3.11 -10.87 10.50
CA TYR A 36 1.69 -11.24 10.56
C TYR A 36 1.28 -12.15 9.40
N PHE A 37 1.76 -11.85 8.20
CA PHE A 37 1.52 -12.67 7.02
C PHE A 37 2.55 -13.81 6.94
N GLU A 38 2.20 -14.89 6.25
CA GLU A 38 3.10 -16.03 6.05
C GLU A 38 4.36 -15.61 5.26
N SER A 39 4.20 -14.71 4.30
CA SER A 39 5.26 -14.25 3.41
C SER A 39 5.00 -12.82 2.94
N TYR A 40 6.08 -12.18 2.49
CA TYR A 40 6.02 -10.95 1.71
C TYR A 40 7.00 -11.02 0.53
N THR A 41 6.75 -10.20 -0.49
CA THR A 41 7.65 -10.00 -1.63
C THR A 41 7.76 -8.50 -1.91
N VAL A 42 9.00 -8.02 -2.04
CA VAL A 42 9.29 -6.68 -2.57
C VAL A 42 9.10 -6.71 -4.08
N LEU A 43 8.16 -5.90 -4.58
CA LEU A 43 7.90 -5.73 -6.01
C LEU A 43 8.84 -4.70 -6.62
N TYR A 44 9.09 -3.61 -5.87
CA TYR A 44 9.94 -2.52 -6.30
C TYR A 44 10.51 -1.76 -5.10
N SER A 45 11.74 -1.30 -5.25
CA SER A 45 12.44 -0.48 -4.25
C SER A 45 13.26 0.60 -4.96
N ALA A 46 13.15 1.84 -4.52
CA ALA A 46 13.97 2.94 -5.01
C ALA A 46 14.53 3.76 -3.86
N ASP A 47 15.86 3.87 -3.82
CA ASP A 47 16.58 4.70 -2.85
C ASP A 47 16.40 6.19 -3.17
N LEU A 48 15.81 6.93 -2.24
CA LEU A 48 15.59 8.36 -2.36
C LEU A 48 16.75 9.19 -1.78
N LYS A 49 17.68 8.59 -1.01
CA LYS A 49 18.81 9.29 -0.36
C LYS A 49 19.90 9.72 -1.33
N ARG A 50 19.96 9.12 -2.53
CA ARG A 50 21.01 9.39 -3.51
C ARG A 50 21.05 10.84 -4.02
N TYR A 51 19.96 11.59 -3.85
CA TYR A 51 19.83 12.94 -4.40
C TYR A 51 19.35 13.92 -3.33
N PHE A 52 19.68 15.21 -3.50
CA PHE A 52 19.42 16.25 -2.50
C PHE A 52 17.93 16.55 -2.29
N THR A 53 17.07 16.17 -3.25
CA THR A 53 15.63 16.40 -3.17
C THR A 53 14.86 15.20 -3.69
N LEU A 54 13.65 14.98 -3.19
CA LEU A 54 12.74 13.95 -3.70
C LEU A 54 12.50 14.08 -5.22
N PHE A 55 12.37 15.32 -5.71
CA PHE A 55 12.18 15.56 -7.14
C PHE A 55 13.38 15.03 -7.96
N GLN A 56 14.60 15.27 -7.49
CA GLN A 56 15.80 14.71 -8.12
C GLN A 56 15.81 13.17 -8.02
N SER A 57 15.40 12.60 -6.88
CA SER A 57 15.33 11.15 -6.70
C SER A 57 14.34 10.47 -7.64
N ILE A 58 13.26 11.16 -8.02
CA ILE A 58 12.28 10.67 -9.01
C ILE A 58 12.83 10.82 -10.43
N VAL A 59 13.28 12.02 -10.81
CA VAL A 59 13.69 12.33 -12.19
C VAL A 59 14.98 11.62 -12.61
N HIS A 60 15.92 11.45 -11.68
CA HIS A 60 17.22 10.84 -11.96
C HIS A 60 17.30 9.38 -11.56
N ASN A 61 16.17 8.74 -11.23
CA ASN A 61 16.15 7.34 -10.84
C ASN A 61 16.68 6.45 -11.98
N PRO A 62 17.82 5.77 -11.81
CA PRO A 62 18.40 4.93 -12.87
C PRO A 62 17.65 3.61 -13.06
N LYS A 63 16.69 3.29 -12.18
CA LYS A 63 15.94 2.04 -12.17
C LYS A 63 14.45 2.34 -11.96
N PRO A 64 13.75 2.88 -12.98
CA PRO A 64 12.29 3.00 -12.92
C PRO A 64 11.65 1.62 -12.72
N ALA A 65 10.45 1.58 -12.14
CA ALA A 65 9.66 0.35 -12.12
C ALA A 65 9.36 -0.09 -13.56
N THR A 66 9.44 -1.38 -13.85
CA THR A 66 9.12 -1.92 -15.18
C THR A 66 7.61 -2.12 -15.38
N PHE A 67 6.85 -2.05 -14.29
CA PHE A 67 5.40 -2.21 -14.29
C PHE A 67 4.66 -0.90 -14.08
N SER A 68 3.44 -0.83 -14.61
CA SER A 68 2.46 0.23 -14.39
C SER A 68 1.59 -0.05 -13.15
N PRO A 69 0.84 0.94 -12.65
CA PRO A 69 -0.21 0.73 -11.64
C PRO A 69 -1.23 -0.35 -12.03
N GLU A 70 -1.59 -0.39 -13.31
CA GLU A 70 -2.52 -1.35 -13.88
C GLU A 70 -1.97 -2.78 -13.78
N ASP A 71 -0.69 -2.98 -14.10
CA ASP A 71 -0.05 -4.31 -14.01
C ASP A 71 -0.07 -4.85 -12.58
N VAL A 72 0.15 -3.98 -11.58
CA VAL A 72 0.09 -4.38 -10.17
C VAL A 72 -1.33 -4.68 -9.73
N ASN A 73 -2.31 -3.86 -10.14
CA ASN A 73 -3.72 -4.12 -9.84
C ASN A 73 -4.19 -5.46 -10.44
N ASP A 74 -3.80 -5.73 -11.69
CA ASP A 74 -4.15 -6.95 -12.40
C ASP A 74 -3.44 -8.17 -11.84
N ALA A 75 -2.16 -8.04 -11.43
CA ALA A 75 -1.44 -9.09 -10.72
C ALA A 75 -2.12 -9.47 -9.39
N LEU A 76 -2.54 -8.49 -8.60
CA LEU A 76 -3.29 -8.70 -7.36
C LEU A 76 -4.66 -9.36 -7.65
N LEU A 77 -5.39 -8.88 -8.66
CA LEU A 77 -6.68 -9.45 -9.05
C LEU A 77 -6.54 -10.90 -9.53
N LYS A 78 -5.49 -11.19 -10.30
CA LYS A 78 -5.17 -12.54 -10.77
C LYS A 78 -4.89 -13.48 -9.60
N ALA A 79 -4.08 -13.04 -8.63
CA ALA A 79 -3.82 -13.80 -7.41
C ALA A 79 -5.10 -14.04 -6.61
N CYS A 80 -5.98 -13.04 -6.50
CA CYS A 80 -7.28 -13.18 -5.86
C CYS A 80 -8.14 -14.27 -6.53
N ASN A 81 -8.21 -14.24 -7.86
CA ASN A 81 -8.98 -15.19 -8.65
C ASN A 81 -8.43 -16.63 -8.56
N ILE A 82 -7.11 -16.82 -8.67
CA ILE A 82 -6.48 -18.15 -8.62
C ILE A 82 -6.65 -18.79 -7.25
N LEU A 83 -6.49 -18.00 -6.18
CA LEU A 83 -6.52 -18.50 -4.81
C LEU A 83 -7.91 -18.45 -4.17
N ASN A 84 -8.92 -17.99 -4.92
CA ASN A 84 -10.28 -17.83 -4.45
C ASN A 84 -10.37 -16.98 -3.17
N VAL A 85 -9.61 -15.88 -3.13
CA VAL A 85 -9.62 -14.89 -2.04
C VAL A 85 -10.34 -13.61 -2.47
N ASN A 86 -10.79 -12.82 -1.49
CA ASN A 86 -11.62 -11.66 -1.78
C ASN A 86 -10.81 -10.51 -2.41
N GLU A 87 -11.30 -9.98 -3.52
CA GLU A 87 -10.68 -8.86 -4.26
C GLU A 87 -11.07 -7.48 -3.70
N GLY A 88 -12.11 -7.43 -2.87
CA GLY A 88 -12.51 -6.24 -2.15
C GLY A 88 -11.50 -5.94 -1.05
N CYS A 89 -11.13 -4.68 -0.93
CA CYS A 89 -10.13 -4.24 0.04
C CYS A 89 -10.51 -2.89 0.65
N ARG A 90 -9.78 -2.53 1.70
CA ARG A 90 -9.83 -1.20 2.31
C ARG A 90 -8.47 -0.57 2.12
N TYR A 91 -8.44 0.75 1.97
CA TYR A 91 -7.17 1.47 1.94
C TYR A 91 -6.91 2.12 3.30
N PHE A 92 -5.65 2.30 3.63
CA PHE A 92 -5.22 2.89 4.89
C PHE A 92 -3.97 3.74 4.69
N ASN A 93 -3.76 4.66 5.63
CA ASN A 93 -2.53 5.42 5.77
C ASN A 93 -2.06 5.32 7.22
N VAL A 94 -0.76 5.12 7.42
CA VAL A 94 -0.11 5.17 8.73
C VAL A 94 1.07 6.12 8.66
N ASN A 95 1.14 7.07 9.60
CA ASN A 95 2.32 7.90 9.80
C ASN A 95 3.00 7.50 11.11
N VAL A 96 4.27 7.12 11.00
CA VAL A 96 5.15 6.84 12.12
C VAL A 96 6.08 8.02 12.35
N HIS A 97 6.13 8.55 13.57
CA HIS A 97 7.04 9.63 13.95
C HIS A 97 7.58 9.38 15.37
N ASP A 98 8.89 9.56 15.59
CA ASP A 98 9.59 9.24 16.85
C ASP A 98 9.38 7.81 17.37
N ASN A 99 9.23 6.82 16.49
CA ASN A 99 8.80 5.47 16.84
C ASN A 99 7.47 5.48 17.62
N ILE A 100 6.54 6.35 17.23
CA ILE A 100 5.15 6.34 17.66
C ILE A 100 4.29 6.39 16.39
N ALA A 101 3.38 5.44 16.20
CA ALA A 101 2.34 5.49 15.19
C ALA A 101 1.39 6.63 15.59
N ARG A 102 1.63 7.83 15.05
CA ARG A 102 0.87 9.02 15.45
C ARG A 102 -0.52 9.05 14.83
N THR A 103 -0.76 8.34 13.73
CA THR A 103 -2.09 8.24 13.10
C THR A 103 -2.20 6.99 12.24
N ILE A 104 -3.17 6.11 12.55
CA ILE A 104 -3.64 5.04 11.67
C ILE A 104 -5.02 5.42 11.16
N ASP A 105 -5.09 5.82 9.89
CA ASP A 105 -6.36 6.14 9.24
C ASP A 105 -6.75 5.00 8.30
N SER A 106 -7.86 4.32 8.59
CA SER A 106 -8.56 3.53 7.58
C SER A 106 -9.46 4.44 6.77
N ILE A 107 -9.36 4.34 5.45
CA ILE A 107 -10.10 5.20 4.54
C ILE A 107 -10.82 4.31 3.53
N GLY A 108 -12.15 4.34 3.57
CA GLY A 108 -13.01 3.81 2.53
C GLY A 108 -12.86 2.32 2.14
N LYS A 109 -13.47 2.00 1.00
CA LYS A 109 -13.47 0.68 0.36
C LYS A 109 -12.96 0.83 -1.07
N TYR A 110 -12.18 -0.13 -1.53
CA TYR A 110 -11.69 -0.24 -2.89
C TYR A 110 -11.93 -1.66 -3.40
N SER A 111 -12.02 -1.83 -4.71
CA SER A 111 -12.15 -3.14 -5.33
C SER A 111 -11.27 -3.18 -6.55
N LEU A 112 -10.45 -4.22 -6.65
CA LEU A 112 -9.52 -4.42 -7.77
C LEU A 112 -10.23 -4.53 -9.14
N LYS A 113 -11.55 -4.81 -9.15
CA LYS A 113 -12.38 -4.93 -10.37
C LYS A 113 -12.98 -3.61 -10.85
N ARG A 114 -13.00 -2.56 -10.02
CA ARG A 114 -13.76 -1.35 -10.33
C ARG A 114 -12.93 -0.37 -11.16
N HIS A 115 -13.46 -0.03 -12.33
CA HIS A 115 -12.85 0.88 -13.31
C HIS A 115 -13.34 2.34 -13.19
N ASP A 116 -14.09 2.69 -12.15
CA ASP A 116 -14.57 4.05 -11.91
C ASP A 116 -13.47 4.98 -11.36
N THR A 117 -12.36 4.42 -10.91
CA THR A 117 -11.14 5.13 -10.49
C THR A 117 -9.89 4.52 -11.13
N PRO A 118 -8.81 5.29 -11.33
CA PRO A 118 -7.53 4.74 -11.81
C PRO A 118 -7.03 3.58 -10.92
N ALA A 119 -6.28 2.65 -11.51
CA ALA A 119 -5.72 1.50 -10.80
C ALA A 119 -4.89 1.95 -9.60
N LEU A 120 -5.14 1.35 -8.44
CA LEU A 120 -4.49 1.66 -7.17
C LEU A 120 -4.54 3.15 -6.76
N PHE A 121 -5.47 3.93 -7.33
CA PHE A 121 -5.62 5.36 -7.03
C PHE A 121 -5.54 5.72 -5.54
N PRO A 122 -6.19 4.97 -4.61
CA PRO A 122 -6.11 5.32 -3.19
C PRO A 122 -4.68 5.32 -2.64
N LEU A 123 -3.81 4.43 -3.12
CA LEU A 123 -2.41 4.38 -2.66
C LEU A 123 -1.65 5.64 -3.07
N TYR A 124 -1.73 6.02 -4.35
CA TYR A 124 -1.02 7.19 -4.87
C TYR A 124 -1.56 8.48 -4.29
N TYR A 125 -2.89 8.59 -4.15
CA TYR A 125 -3.51 9.74 -3.53
C TYR A 125 -2.99 9.94 -2.10
N LEU A 126 -2.99 8.89 -1.27
CA LEU A 126 -2.55 8.98 0.12
C LEU A 126 -1.07 9.34 0.27
N LEU A 127 -0.21 8.90 -0.65
CA LEU A 127 1.20 9.33 -0.68
C LEU A 127 1.36 10.83 -0.96
N THR A 128 0.43 11.44 -1.70
CA THR A 128 0.50 12.86 -2.04
C THR A 128 -0.03 13.77 -0.94
N GLU A 129 -1.05 13.33 -0.19
CA GLU A 129 -1.67 14.16 0.86
C GLU A 129 -0.96 14.13 2.21
N ASN A 130 -0.36 12.99 2.58
CA ASN A 130 0.14 12.76 3.93
C ASN A 130 1.65 12.51 3.93
N ARG A 131 2.44 13.51 3.53
CA ARG A 131 3.85 13.54 3.89
C ARG A 131 3.95 14.05 5.32
N ALA A 132 4.48 13.24 6.23
CA ALA A 132 4.75 13.67 7.60
C ALA A 132 5.56 14.98 7.56
N LYS A 133 4.93 16.09 7.97
CA LYS A 133 5.58 17.42 7.95
C LYS A 133 6.77 17.49 8.91
N GLU A 134 6.83 16.58 9.87
CA GLU A 134 7.80 16.59 10.97
C GLU A 134 8.92 15.52 10.81
N GLY A 135 8.89 14.71 9.74
CA GLY A 135 9.81 13.58 9.53
C GLY A 135 9.19 12.22 9.90
N GLY A 136 9.81 11.12 9.49
CA GLY A 136 9.34 9.76 9.78
C GLY A 136 8.72 9.01 8.59
N THR A 137 8.46 7.72 8.78
CA THR A 137 8.01 6.82 7.72
C THR A 137 6.51 6.87 7.54
N SER A 138 6.07 7.10 6.30
CA SER A 138 4.66 7.00 5.91
C SER A 138 4.42 5.67 5.20
N TYR A 139 3.37 4.97 5.61
CA TYR A 139 2.87 3.77 4.94
C TYR A 139 1.50 4.07 4.35
N THR A 140 1.30 3.73 3.09
CA THR A 140 -0.04 3.58 2.53
C THR A 140 -0.24 2.13 2.15
N GLY A 141 -1.45 1.61 2.26
CA GLY A 141 -1.69 0.22 1.88
C GLY A 141 -3.12 -0.10 1.51
N LEU A 142 -3.28 -1.20 0.80
CA LEU A 142 -4.56 -1.88 0.62
C LEU A 142 -4.52 -3.17 1.42
N ILE A 143 -5.56 -3.41 2.21
CA ILE A 143 -5.75 -4.64 2.98
C ILE A 143 -6.98 -5.37 2.43
N GLY A 144 -6.83 -6.64 2.08
CA GLY A 144 -7.93 -7.51 1.66
C GLY A 144 -9.04 -7.51 2.72
N LYS A 145 -10.31 -7.57 2.30
CA LYS A 145 -11.46 -7.50 3.21
C LYS A 145 -11.36 -8.50 4.37
N ASN A 146 -10.80 -9.67 4.09
CA ASN A 146 -10.62 -10.76 5.04
C ASN A 146 -9.24 -10.78 5.70
N LYS A 147 -8.39 -9.78 5.44
CA LYS A 147 -7.02 -9.64 5.99
C LYS A 147 -6.11 -10.83 5.63
N ASP A 148 -6.34 -11.39 4.45
CA ASP A 148 -5.66 -12.53 3.83
C ASP A 148 -4.47 -12.12 2.95
N TRP A 149 -4.49 -10.88 2.46
CA TRP A 149 -3.40 -10.26 1.71
C TRP A 149 -3.36 -8.75 1.97
N MET A 150 -2.20 -8.15 1.72
CA MET A 150 -1.99 -6.71 1.83
C MET A 150 -0.96 -6.25 0.79
N ILE A 151 -1.09 -5.03 0.29
CA ILE A 151 -0.01 -4.33 -0.42
C ILE A 151 0.28 -3.03 0.30
N THR A 152 1.56 -2.70 0.46
CA THR A 152 2.01 -1.48 1.13
C THR A 152 3.00 -0.73 0.27
N ILE A 153 2.93 0.60 0.33
CA ILE A 153 3.99 1.49 -0.11
C ILE A 153 4.55 2.16 1.14
N GLU A 154 5.80 1.83 1.43
CA GLU A 154 6.61 2.48 2.44
C GLU A 154 7.31 3.68 1.81
N PHE A 155 7.24 4.83 2.48
CA PHE A 155 7.81 6.09 2.02
C PHE A 155 8.51 6.80 3.17
N GLU A 156 9.84 6.79 3.14
CA GLU A 156 10.68 7.60 4.01
C GLU A 156 11.89 8.08 3.20
N ASN A 157 13.01 7.37 3.34
CA ASN A 157 14.21 7.57 2.56
C ASN A 157 14.30 6.64 1.34
N GLU A 158 13.36 5.71 1.24
CA GLU A 158 13.21 4.74 0.18
C GLU A 158 11.71 4.68 -0.15
N ILE A 159 11.38 4.36 -1.40
CA ILE A 159 10.04 3.91 -1.77
C ILE A 159 10.07 2.39 -1.90
N VAL A 160 9.31 1.68 -1.07
CA VAL A 160 9.19 0.22 -1.16
C VAL A 160 7.76 -0.20 -1.44
N PHE A 161 7.54 -0.87 -2.57
CA PHE A 161 6.30 -1.59 -2.86
C PHE A 161 6.44 -3.03 -2.40
N LYS A 162 5.66 -3.42 -1.40
CA LYS A 162 5.65 -4.78 -0.85
C LYS A 162 4.25 -5.37 -0.95
N VAL A 163 4.16 -6.62 -1.38
CA VAL A 163 2.95 -7.44 -1.26
C VAL A 163 3.15 -8.46 -0.14
N HIS A 164 2.10 -8.68 0.64
CA HIS A 164 2.07 -9.57 1.80
C HIS A 164 0.88 -10.52 1.68
N GLY A 165 1.03 -11.74 2.17
CA GLY A 165 -0.04 -12.74 2.14
C GLY A 165 0.50 -14.15 2.40
N SER A 166 -0.19 -15.15 1.84
CA SER A 166 0.40 -16.49 1.72
C SER A 166 1.59 -16.47 0.76
N LYS A 167 2.49 -17.45 0.88
CA LYS A 167 3.59 -17.62 -0.08
C LYS A 167 3.08 -17.75 -1.52
N LYS A 168 2.02 -18.55 -1.72
CA LYS A 168 1.38 -18.73 -3.04
C LYS A 168 0.83 -17.42 -3.60
N PHE A 169 0.24 -16.56 -2.75
CA PHE A 169 -0.26 -15.27 -3.19
C PHE A 169 0.87 -14.39 -3.70
N CYS A 170 1.94 -14.27 -2.93
CA CYS A 170 3.11 -13.48 -3.29
C CYS A 170 3.79 -13.99 -4.57
N ASP A 171 3.91 -15.31 -4.73
CA ASP A 171 4.50 -15.94 -5.91
C ASP A 171 3.69 -15.63 -7.18
N VAL A 172 2.36 -15.74 -7.13
CA VAL A 172 1.49 -15.43 -8.27
C VAL A 172 1.60 -13.97 -8.69
N VAL A 173 1.57 -13.04 -7.72
CA VAL A 173 1.72 -11.59 -8.01
C VAL A 173 3.06 -11.32 -8.69
N LYS A 174 4.15 -11.87 -8.14
CA LYS A 174 5.49 -11.69 -8.68
C LYS A 174 5.64 -12.27 -10.09
N GLN A 175 5.15 -13.48 -10.32
CA GLN A 175 5.19 -14.13 -11.63
C GLN A 175 4.44 -13.32 -12.68
N PHE A 176 3.24 -12.86 -12.36
CA PHE A 176 2.43 -12.07 -13.28
C PHE A 176 3.14 -10.78 -13.68
N LEU A 177 3.74 -10.06 -12.71
CA LEU A 177 4.48 -8.84 -12.97
C LEU A 177 5.75 -9.07 -13.81
N LEU A 178 6.46 -10.19 -13.61
CA LEU A 178 7.63 -10.53 -14.43
C LEU A 178 7.27 -10.89 -15.88
N GLU A 179 6.05 -11.39 -16.12
CA GLU A 179 5.58 -11.75 -17.45
C GLU A 179 5.02 -10.54 -18.23
N HIS A 180 4.65 -9.46 -17.54
CA HIS A 180 3.90 -8.34 -18.12
C HIS A 180 4.53 -6.94 -17.92
N GLY A 181 5.60 -6.80 -17.13
CA GLY A 181 6.31 -5.52 -16.90
C GLY A 181 7.77 -5.55 -17.33
#